data_AF-A0A8B6EWY7-F1
#
_entry.id   AF-A0A8B6EWY7-F1
#
_cell.length_a   1.000
_cell.length_b   1.000
_cell.length_c   1.000
_cell.angle_alpha   90.00
_cell.angle_beta   90.00
_cell.angle_gamma   90.00
#
_symmetry.space_group_name_H-M   'P 1'
#
loop_
_entity.id
_entity.type
_entity.pdbx_description
1 polymer ?
#
loop_
_entity_poly.entity_id
_entity_poly.type
_entity_poly.pdbx_seq_one_letter_code
_entity_poly.pdbx_strand_id
1 'polypeptide(L)'
;KRAVQCAQLIHDNIRDRFPNNNNFEAFSVFEPSNFPSSVADLPRYGEQQLECLGDHYNLINQEELQVEWGILKYLIFNNYKGLSFADLLTAIISRKDQFPNAISLMEISRILPVSSVECERGFSRQNIIKTKLRCSLGIDALDQLMRISLVGVDVKDFDPVPAIRKWQSVRNRHVYQNSAFSKLMNVRF
;
A
#
# COMPACT_ATOMS: atom_id res chain seq x y z
N LYS A 1 -28.01 -25.19 11.62
CA LYS A 1 -26.80 -25.99 11.95
C LYS A 1 -25.63 -25.73 10.99
N ARG A 2 -25.74 -25.98 9.67
CA ARG A 2 -24.65 -25.71 8.70
C ARG A 2 -24.21 -24.23 8.61
N ALA A 3 -25.15 -23.28 8.59
CA ALA A 3 -24.81 -21.85 8.53
C ALA A 3 -24.00 -21.36 9.75
N VAL A 4 -24.34 -21.86 10.95
CA VAL A 4 -23.60 -21.57 12.19
C VAL A 4 -22.18 -22.15 12.13
N GLN A 5 -22.03 -23.34 11.57
CA GLN A 5 -20.73 -23.98 11.41
C GLN A 5 -19.84 -23.27 10.38
N CYS A 6 -20.40 -22.79 9.27
CA CYS A 6 -19.67 -21.95 8.31
C CYS A 6 -19.26 -20.60 8.91
N ALA A 7 -20.15 -19.96 9.67
CA ALA A 7 -19.82 -18.70 10.34
C ALA A 7 -18.67 -18.89 11.35
N GLN A 8 -18.69 -19.99 12.11
CA GLN A 8 -17.62 -20.33 13.05
C GLN A 8 -16.29 -20.57 12.32
N LEU A 9 -16.29 -21.34 11.23
CA LEU A 9 -15.08 -21.57 10.42
C LEU A 9 -14.54 -20.26 9.84
N ILE A 10 -15.39 -19.37 9.34
CA ILE A 10 -14.97 -18.06 8.82
C ILE A 10 -14.34 -17.23 9.94
N HIS A 11 -14.99 -17.17 11.10
CA HIS A 11 -14.48 -16.45 12.27
C HIS A 11 -13.10 -16.96 12.68
N ASP A 12 -12.92 -18.28 12.77
CA ASP A 12 -11.67 -18.88 13.20
C ASP A 12 -10.56 -18.66 12.15
N ASN A 13 -10.88 -18.75 10.85
CA ASN A 13 -9.95 -18.42 9.76
C ASN A 13 -9.56 -16.94 9.76
N ILE A 14 -10.51 -16.02 10.03
CA ILE A 14 -10.20 -14.59 10.11
C ILE A 14 -9.28 -14.33 11.30
N ARG A 15 -9.51 -14.94 12.47
CA ARG A 15 -8.64 -14.78 13.64
C ARG A 15 -7.24 -15.35 13.42
N ASP A 16 -7.15 -16.51 12.77
CA ASP A 16 -5.85 -17.13 12.47
C ASP A 16 -5.07 -16.32 11.44
N ARG A 17 -5.76 -15.78 10.43
CA ARG A 17 -5.15 -14.98 9.36
C ARG A 17 -4.80 -13.55 9.79
N PHE A 18 -5.60 -12.97 10.67
CA PHE A 18 -5.42 -11.63 11.21
C PHE A 18 -5.46 -11.69 12.74
N PRO A 19 -4.42 -12.28 13.37
CA PRO A 19 -4.30 -12.22 14.81
C PRO A 19 -4.28 -10.74 15.23
N ASN A 20 -4.91 -10.42 16.36
CA ASN A 20 -4.92 -9.08 16.93
C ASN A 20 -3.50 -8.71 17.38
N ASN A 21 -2.70 -8.29 16.44
CA ASN A 21 -1.35 -7.81 16.65
C ASN A 21 -1.46 -6.29 16.69
N ASN A 22 -1.31 -5.67 17.87
CA ASN A 22 -1.31 -4.21 18.04
C ASN A 22 -0.12 -3.50 17.34
N ASN A 23 0.51 -4.15 16.37
CA ASN A 23 1.66 -3.66 15.60
C ASN A 23 1.32 -2.36 14.86
N PHE A 24 0.07 -2.21 14.41
CA PHE A 24 -0.39 -0.97 13.79
C PHE A 24 -0.42 0.20 14.78
N GLU A 25 -0.81 -0.06 16.04
CA GLU A 25 -0.75 0.95 17.10
C GLU A 25 0.69 1.27 17.50
N ALA A 26 1.60 0.30 17.41
CA ALA A 26 3.01 0.49 17.74
C ALA A 26 3.67 1.58 16.85
N PHE A 27 3.24 1.72 15.60
CA PHE A 27 3.72 2.79 14.70
C PHE A 27 3.38 4.21 15.16
N SER A 28 2.41 4.38 16.06
CA SER A 28 2.06 5.69 16.64
C SER A 28 3.23 6.32 17.41
N VAL A 29 4.24 5.53 17.79
CA VAL A 29 5.48 6.00 18.43
C VAL A 29 6.23 7.04 17.59
N PHE A 30 6.12 6.96 16.26
CA PHE A 30 6.78 7.86 15.34
C PHE A 30 6.05 9.19 15.12
N GLU A 31 4.80 9.30 15.60
CA GLU A 31 4.01 10.51 15.45
C GLU A 31 4.53 11.60 16.40
N PRO A 32 5.00 12.76 15.89
CA PRO A 32 5.55 13.82 16.74
C PRO A 32 4.57 14.33 17.80
N SER A 33 3.26 14.25 17.54
CA SER A 33 2.23 14.66 18.51
C SER A 33 2.09 13.71 19.70
N ASN A 34 2.56 12.46 19.59
CA ASN A 34 2.55 11.48 20.67
C ASN A 34 3.81 11.51 21.54
N PHE A 35 4.82 12.31 21.17
CA PHE A 35 6.03 12.46 21.98
C PHE A 35 5.71 13.05 23.35
N PRO A 36 6.44 12.65 24.40
CA PRO A 36 6.23 13.16 25.74
C PRO A 36 6.43 14.68 25.80
N SER A 37 5.86 15.32 26.81
CA SER A 37 6.06 16.76 27.04
C SER A 37 7.39 17.06 27.74
N SER A 38 7.90 16.10 28.51
CA SER A 38 9.11 16.22 29.33
C SER A 38 10.24 15.35 28.80
N VAL A 39 11.47 15.87 28.88
CA VAL A 39 12.70 15.12 28.55
C VAL A 39 12.91 13.94 29.51
N ALA A 40 12.39 14.01 30.74
CA ALA A 40 12.52 12.95 31.73
C ALA A 40 11.85 11.63 31.32
N ASP A 41 10.84 11.69 30.45
CA ASP A 41 10.06 10.53 30.02
C ASP A 41 10.59 9.92 28.70
N LEU A 42 11.49 10.61 28.00
CA LEU A 42 12.12 10.14 26.76
C LEU A 42 12.92 8.84 26.89
N PRO A 43 13.65 8.56 27.99
CA PRO A 43 14.50 7.38 28.07
C PRO A 43 13.77 6.09 27.75
N ARG A 44 12.53 5.92 28.23
CA ARG A 44 11.71 4.71 28.01
C ARG A 44 10.69 4.84 26.88
N TYR A 45 10.60 6.01 26.24
CA TYR A 45 9.60 6.25 25.21
C TYR A 45 9.85 5.33 23.99
N GLY A 46 8.84 4.56 23.62
CA GLY A 46 8.82 3.78 22.39
C GLY A 46 9.54 2.42 22.43
N GLU A 47 10.24 2.08 23.51
CA GLU A 47 11.11 0.88 23.54
C GLU A 47 10.34 -0.41 23.22
N GLN A 48 9.18 -0.60 23.86
CA GLN A 48 8.31 -1.77 23.64
C GLN A 48 7.68 -1.79 22.24
N GLN A 49 7.31 -0.62 21.71
CA GLN A 49 6.76 -0.50 20.36
C GLN A 49 7.82 -0.89 19.32
N LEU A 50 9.06 -0.42 19.49
CA LEU A 50 10.16 -0.73 18.59
C LEU A 50 10.56 -2.21 18.69
N GLU A 51 10.47 -2.82 19.87
CA GLU A 51 10.62 -4.27 20.05
C GLU A 51 9.58 -5.07 19.26
N CYS A 52 8.31 -4.75 19.44
CA CYS A 52 7.22 -5.39 18.70
C CYS A 52 7.36 -5.22 17.17
N LEU A 53 7.75 -4.03 16.72
CA LEU A 53 7.92 -3.74 15.30
C LEU A 53 9.13 -4.47 14.69
N GLY A 54 10.27 -4.51 15.38
CA GLY A 54 11.45 -5.22 14.89
C GLY A 54 11.21 -6.72 14.78
N ASP A 55 10.60 -7.32 15.80
CA ASP A 55 10.22 -8.75 15.80
C ASP A 55 9.24 -9.08 14.68
N HIS A 56 8.30 -8.18 14.37
CA HIS A 56 7.32 -8.41 13.32
C HIS A 56 7.93 -8.35 11.93
N TYR A 57 8.78 -7.35 11.67
CA TYR A 57 9.21 -7.06 10.31
C TYR A 57 10.42 -7.90 9.86
N ASN A 58 11.13 -8.63 10.74
CA ASN A 58 12.22 -9.61 10.44
C ASN A 58 13.29 -9.19 9.41
N LEU A 59 13.26 -7.94 8.96
CA LEU A 59 14.10 -7.32 7.95
C LEU A 59 15.03 -6.27 8.59
N ILE A 60 14.98 -6.18 9.93
CA ILE A 60 15.52 -5.08 10.72
C ILE A 60 16.37 -5.68 11.83
N ASN A 61 17.54 -5.10 12.05
CA ASN A 61 18.41 -5.51 13.15
C ASN A 61 17.90 -4.88 14.45
N GLN A 62 17.42 -5.73 15.36
CA GLN A 62 16.81 -5.30 16.63
C GLN A 62 17.78 -4.54 17.54
N GLU A 63 19.04 -4.98 17.62
CA GLU A 63 20.05 -4.35 18.48
C GLU A 63 20.41 -2.96 17.95
N GLU A 64 20.64 -2.84 16.65
CA GLU A 64 20.91 -1.55 15.98
C GLU A 64 19.70 -0.62 16.09
N LEU A 65 18.49 -1.14 15.92
CA LEU A 65 17.26 -0.35 16.04
C LEU A 65 17.13 0.32 17.41
N GLN A 66 17.44 -0.38 18.49
CA GLN A 66 17.38 0.18 19.84
C GLN A 66 18.42 1.30 20.03
N VAL A 67 19.63 1.11 19.50
CA VAL A 67 20.68 2.15 19.53
C VAL A 67 20.28 3.37 18.71
N GLU A 68 19.81 3.15 17.48
CA GLU A 68 19.32 4.22 16.58
C GLU A 68 18.18 5.00 17.24
N TRP A 69 17.19 4.29 17.80
CA TRP A 69 16.04 4.90 18.46
C TRP A 69 16.46 5.73 19.69
N GLY A 70 17.45 5.23 20.45
CA GLY A 70 18.06 5.93 21.57
C GLY A 70 18.60 7.32 21.23
N ILE A 71 18.99 7.56 19.97
CA ILE A 71 19.48 8.86 19.48
C ILE A 71 18.36 9.61 18.75
N LEU A 72 17.65 8.94 17.84
CA LEU A 72 16.66 9.53 16.96
C LEU A 72 15.51 10.18 17.73
N LYS A 73 15.04 9.56 18.83
CA LYS A 73 13.94 10.13 19.64
C LYS A 73 14.28 11.49 20.24
N TYR A 74 15.53 11.72 20.64
CA TYR A 74 15.97 13.03 21.13
C TYR A 74 16.13 14.04 19.98
N LEU A 75 16.60 13.59 18.81
CA LEU A 75 16.65 14.43 17.61
C LEU A 75 15.25 14.93 17.25
N ILE A 76 14.26 14.04 17.23
CA ILE A 76 12.84 14.34 16.95
C ILE A 76 12.30 15.32 17.99
N PHE A 77 12.44 14.97 19.27
CA PHE A 77 11.91 15.78 20.38
C PHE A 77 12.45 17.22 20.37
N ASN A 78 13.74 17.40 20.09
CA ASN A 78 14.40 18.70 20.17
C ASN A 78 14.18 19.59 18.94
N ASN A 79 14.05 19.00 17.74
CA ASN A 79 14.13 19.77 16.48
C ASN A 79 12.85 19.73 15.63
N TYR A 80 11.95 18.76 15.87
CA TYR A 80 10.85 18.46 14.96
C TYR A 80 9.49 18.42 15.68
N LYS A 81 9.42 18.98 16.89
CA LYS A 81 8.18 19.04 17.67
C LYS A 81 7.12 19.86 16.92
N GLY A 82 5.92 19.30 16.78
CA GLY A 82 4.79 19.94 16.10
C GLY A 82 4.71 19.73 14.59
N LEU A 83 5.64 19.00 13.98
CA LEU A 83 5.49 18.55 12.60
C LEU A 83 4.47 17.41 12.49
N SER A 84 3.87 17.27 11.30
CA SER A 84 3.16 16.04 10.96
C SER A 84 4.15 14.89 10.78
N PHE A 85 3.70 13.64 10.94
CA PHE A 85 4.54 12.48 10.64
C PHE A 85 5.11 12.50 9.21
N ALA A 86 4.33 12.97 8.22
CA ALA A 86 4.79 13.05 6.83
C ALA A 86 5.92 14.07 6.64
N ASP A 87 5.82 15.23 7.28
CA ASP A 87 6.84 16.27 7.25
C ASP A 87 8.09 15.83 8.02
N LEU A 88 7.92 15.19 9.17
CA LEU A 88 9.02 14.59 9.93
C LEU A 88 9.79 13.60 9.05
N LEU A 89 9.11 12.61 8.46
CA LEU A 89 9.75 11.59 7.65
C LEU A 89 10.52 12.23 6.49
N THR A 90 9.92 13.22 5.82
CA THR A 90 10.59 13.97 4.74
C THR A 90 11.85 14.69 5.22
N ALA A 91 11.85 15.24 6.44
CA ALA A 91 12.98 15.96 7.00
C ALA A 91 14.15 15.04 7.41
N ILE A 92 13.88 13.79 7.79
CA ILE A 92 14.91 12.87 8.31
C ILE A 92 15.32 11.78 7.32
N ILE A 93 14.59 11.57 6.22
CA ILE A 93 14.86 10.49 5.25
C ILE A 93 16.27 10.54 4.67
N SER A 94 16.86 11.73 4.58
CA SER A 94 18.24 11.93 4.12
C SER A 94 19.30 11.37 5.08
N ARG A 95 18.91 11.05 6.32
CA ARG A 95 19.76 10.47 7.37
C ARG A 95 19.61 8.94 7.47
N LYS A 96 19.10 8.28 6.42
CA LYS A 96 18.91 6.82 6.39
C LYS A 96 20.21 6.03 6.50
N ASP A 97 21.33 6.64 6.15
CA ASP A 97 22.68 6.11 6.42
C ASP A 97 23.00 6.03 7.92
N GLN A 98 22.48 6.96 8.73
CA GLN A 98 22.69 7.03 10.18
C GLN A 98 21.64 6.23 10.97
N PHE A 99 20.40 6.16 10.46
CA PHE A 99 19.29 5.47 11.11
C PHE A 99 18.57 4.51 10.15
N PRO A 100 19.28 3.52 9.57
CA PRO A 100 18.73 2.66 8.52
C PRO A 100 17.53 1.83 9.00
N ASN A 101 17.56 1.31 10.22
CA ASN A 101 16.52 0.44 10.76
C ASN A 101 15.26 1.25 11.14
N ALA A 102 15.44 2.34 11.89
CA ALA A 102 14.34 3.18 12.36
C ALA A 102 13.62 3.90 11.20
N ILE A 103 14.37 4.48 10.25
CA ILE A 103 13.78 5.17 9.09
C ILE A 103 13.06 4.16 8.18
N SER A 104 13.57 2.93 8.04
CA SER A 104 12.87 1.89 7.27
C SER A 104 11.52 1.53 7.90
N LEU A 105 11.42 1.45 9.24
CA LEU A 105 10.12 1.28 9.91
C LEU A 105 9.17 2.44 9.64
N MET A 106 9.67 3.68 9.67
CA MET A 106 8.85 4.85 9.37
C MET A 106 8.39 4.87 7.90
N GLU A 107 9.22 4.43 6.97
CA GLU A 107 8.81 4.27 5.57
C GLU A 107 7.75 3.16 5.40
N ILE A 108 7.91 2.05 6.12
CA ILE A 108 6.91 0.97 6.16
C ILE A 108 5.58 1.52 6.68
N SER A 109 5.59 2.27 7.79
CA SER A 109 4.37 2.80 8.38
C SER A 109 3.62 3.72 7.41
N ARG A 110 4.35 4.50 6.60
CA ARG A 110 3.77 5.39 5.59
C ARG A 110 3.04 4.63 4.47
N ILE A 111 3.49 3.44 4.10
CA ILE A 111 2.86 2.64 3.04
C ILE A 111 1.73 1.74 3.56
N LEU A 112 1.59 1.60 4.88
CA LEU A 112 0.50 0.82 5.45
C LEU A 112 -0.84 1.50 5.16
N PRO A 113 -1.83 0.79 4.60
CA PRO A 113 -3.16 1.33 4.42
C PRO A 113 -3.84 1.45 5.78
N VAL A 114 -3.77 2.64 6.38
CA VAL A 114 -4.42 2.93 7.68
C VAL A 114 -5.94 3.03 7.54
N SER A 115 -6.48 3.19 6.31
CA SER A 115 -7.91 3.35 6.06
C SER A 115 -8.49 2.31 5.11
N SER A 116 -9.76 1.96 5.32
CA SER A 116 -10.55 1.11 4.42
C SER A 116 -10.98 1.82 3.14
N VAL A 117 -10.70 3.12 2.99
CA VAL A 117 -11.18 3.96 1.88
C VAL A 117 -10.75 3.40 0.52
N GLU A 118 -9.51 2.94 0.42
CA GLU A 118 -8.98 2.32 -0.80
C GLU A 118 -9.72 1.02 -1.14
N CYS A 119 -10.03 0.21 -0.13
CA CYS A 119 -10.80 -1.03 -0.27
C CYS A 119 -12.26 -0.73 -0.70
N GLU A 120 -12.90 0.26 -0.09
CA GLU A 120 -14.24 0.72 -0.42
C GLU A 120 -14.31 1.26 -1.86
N ARG A 121 -13.31 2.03 -2.28
CA ARG A 121 -13.17 2.44 -3.68
C ARG A 121 -13.05 1.23 -4.60
N GLY A 122 -12.27 0.23 -4.22
CA GLY A 122 -12.16 -1.04 -4.93
C GLY A 122 -13.51 -1.74 -5.10
N PHE A 123 -14.28 -1.91 -4.02
CA PHE A 123 -15.61 -2.52 -4.09
C PHE A 123 -16.59 -1.70 -4.94
N SER A 124 -16.55 -0.37 -4.83
CA SER A 124 -17.38 0.51 -5.67
C SER A 124 -17.07 0.32 -7.15
N ARG A 125 -15.79 0.29 -7.55
CA ARG A 125 -15.37 0.00 -8.93
C ARG A 125 -15.76 -1.42 -9.35
N GLN A 126 -15.62 -2.39 -8.46
CA GLN A 126 -16.04 -3.77 -8.72
C GLN A 126 -17.54 -3.86 -9.01
N ASN A 127 -18.39 -3.11 -8.29
CA ASN A 127 -19.83 -3.08 -8.50
C ASN A 127 -20.22 -2.41 -9.82
N ILE A 128 -19.48 -1.39 -10.25
CA ILE A 128 -19.63 -0.79 -11.58
C ILE A 128 -19.25 -1.81 -12.66
N ILE A 129 -18.17 -2.56 -12.43
CA ILE A 129 -17.69 -3.55 -13.38
C ILE A 129 -18.65 -4.74 -13.45
N LYS A 130 -19.01 -5.34 -12.32
CA LYS A 130 -19.93 -6.48 -12.23
C LYS A 130 -21.37 -5.98 -12.12
N THR A 131 -21.99 -5.75 -13.26
CA THR A 131 -23.42 -5.45 -13.32
C THR A 131 -24.25 -6.74 -13.29
N LYS A 132 -25.57 -6.62 -13.09
CA LYS A 132 -26.51 -7.76 -13.11
C LYS A 132 -26.43 -8.60 -14.39
N LEU A 133 -26.09 -7.98 -15.52
CA LEU A 133 -25.92 -8.63 -16.83
C LEU A 133 -24.46 -9.05 -17.11
N ARG A 134 -23.50 -8.57 -16.32
CA ARG A 134 -22.06 -8.87 -16.45
C ARG A 134 -21.49 -9.49 -15.16
N CYS A 135 -22.20 -10.46 -14.62
CA CYS A 135 -21.86 -11.11 -13.35
C CYS A 135 -20.89 -12.30 -13.51
N SER A 136 -20.76 -12.87 -14.72
CA SER A 136 -19.96 -14.06 -15.04
C SER A 136 -18.53 -13.77 -15.53
N LEU A 137 -17.97 -12.60 -15.19
CA LEU A 137 -16.57 -12.31 -15.52
C LEU A 137 -15.65 -13.30 -14.79
N GLY A 138 -14.72 -13.91 -15.53
CA GLY A 138 -13.63 -14.67 -14.95
C GLY A 138 -12.74 -13.78 -14.06
N ILE A 139 -12.07 -14.40 -13.09
CA ILE A 139 -11.26 -13.69 -12.08
C ILE A 139 -10.19 -12.83 -12.75
N ASP A 140 -9.48 -13.36 -13.75
CA ASP A 140 -8.41 -12.64 -14.45
C ASP A 140 -8.95 -11.42 -15.22
N ALA A 141 -10.09 -11.57 -15.89
CA ALA A 141 -10.72 -10.48 -16.61
C ALA A 141 -11.22 -9.38 -15.65
N LEU A 142 -11.75 -9.79 -14.49
CA LEU A 142 -12.18 -8.87 -13.45
C LEU A 142 -10.99 -8.09 -12.86
N ASP A 143 -9.88 -8.78 -12.54
CA ASP A 143 -8.66 -8.16 -12.03
C ASP A 143 -8.07 -7.15 -13.03
N GLN A 144 -7.99 -7.50 -14.32
CA GLN A 144 -7.52 -6.60 -15.37
C GLN A 144 -8.39 -5.34 -15.48
N LEU A 145 -9.72 -5.51 -15.50
CA LEU A 145 -10.66 -4.38 -15.57
C LEU A 145 -10.59 -3.49 -14.32
N MET A 146 -10.45 -4.10 -13.15
CA MET A 146 -10.25 -3.40 -11.88
C MET A 146 -8.96 -2.56 -11.91
N ARG A 147 -7.84 -3.14 -12.36
CA ARG A 147 -6.56 -2.41 -12.50
C ARG A 147 -6.68 -1.23 -13.46
N ILE A 148 -7.27 -1.44 -14.63
CA ILE A 148 -7.51 -0.36 -15.60
C ILE A 148 -8.39 0.73 -14.97
N SER A 149 -9.45 0.36 -14.25
CA SER A 149 -10.37 1.33 -13.65
C SER A 149 -9.78 2.09 -12.45
N LEU A 150 -8.84 1.50 -11.71
CA LEU A 150 -8.29 2.09 -10.49
C LEU A 150 -7.00 2.88 -10.73
N VAL A 151 -6.17 2.43 -11.66
CA VAL A 151 -4.80 2.95 -11.87
C VAL A 151 -4.59 3.40 -13.32
N GLY A 152 -5.48 3.02 -14.24
CA GLY A 152 -5.37 3.42 -15.64
C GLY A 152 -5.57 4.93 -15.83
N VAL A 153 -5.01 5.42 -16.93
CA VAL A 153 -5.22 6.80 -17.39
C VAL A 153 -6.67 7.00 -17.86
N ASP A 154 -7.12 8.25 -17.88
CA ASP A 154 -8.41 8.59 -18.47
C ASP A 154 -8.44 8.14 -19.95
N VAL A 155 -9.63 7.78 -20.43
CA VAL A 155 -9.83 7.34 -21.82
C VAL A 155 -9.33 8.38 -22.82
N LYS A 156 -9.46 9.68 -22.49
CA LYS A 156 -8.99 10.78 -23.34
C LYS A 156 -7.46 10.87 -23.46
N ASP A 157 -6.75 10.39 -22.44
CA ASP A 157 -5.29 10.47 -22.31
C ASP A 157 -4.62 9.12 -22.66
N PHE A 158 -5.42 8.11 -23.00
CA PHE A 158 -4.94 6.78 -23.35
C PHE A 158 -4.41 6.75 -24.78
N ASP A 159 -3.12 6.46 -24.95
CA ASP A 159 -2.53 6.13 -26.25
C ASP A 159 -2.86 4.67 -26.64
N PRO A 160 -3.73 4.45 -27.65
CA PRO A 160 -4.11 3.10 -28.05
C PRO A 160 -3.04 2.39 -28.87
N VAL A 161 -2.03 3.09 -29.40
CA VAL A 161 -1.08 2.55 -30.38
C VAL A 161 -0.29 1.35 -29.84
N PRO A 162 0.26 1.36 -28.61
CA PRO A 162 0.97 0.20 -28.06
C PRO A 162 0.06 -1.03 -27.91
N ALA A 163 -1.17 -0.83 -27.47
CA ALA A 163 -2.15 -1.90 -27.28
C ALA A 163 -2.53 -2.54 -28.62
N ILE A 164 -2.75 -1.73 -29.67
CA ILE A 164 -3.05 -2.21 -31.02
C ILE A 164 -1.89 -3.05 -31.57
N ARG A 165 -0.64 -2.56 -31.48
CA ARG A 165 0.55 -3.30 -31.93
C ARG A 165 0.72 -4.63 -31.19
N LYS A 166 0.50 -4.63 -29.86
CA LYS A 166 0.55 -5.86 -29.07
C LYS A 166 -0.55 -6.83 -29.48
N TRP A 167 -1.78 -6.36 -29.67
CA TRP A 167 -2.90 -7.20 -30.08
C TRP A 167 -2.72 -7.79 -31.49
N GLN A 168 -2.06 -7.06 -32.41
CA GLN A 168 -1.66 -7.57 -33.73
C GLN A 168 -0.60 -8.67 -33.66
N SER A 169 0.39 -8.56 -32.76
CA SER A 169 1.45 -9.57 -32.64
C SER A 169 1.01 -10.88 -31.98
N VAL A 170 -0.10 -10.88 -31.23
CA VAL A 170 -0.58 -12.07 -30.48
C VAL A 170 -1.29 -13.10 -31.37
N ARG A 171 -1.82 -12.74 -32.55
CA ARG A 171 -2.35 -13.69 -33.55
C ARG A 171 -2.25 -13.15 -34.98
N ASN A 172 -1.85 -13.99 -35.94
CA ASN A 172 -2.05 -13.77 -37.38
C ASN A 172 -3.55 -13.78 -37.72
N ARG A 173 -4.27 -12.71 -37.38
CA ARG A 173 -5.69 -12.57 -37.74
C ARG A 173 -5.80 -12.08 -39.18
N HIS A 174 -6.40 -12.89 -40.05
CA HIS A 174 -6.61 -12.63 -41.49
C HIS A 174 -7.29 -11.28 -41.82
N VAL A 175 -7.96 -10.65 -40.85
CA VAL A 175 -8.68 -9.37 -41.01
C VAL A 175 -7.75 -8.22 -41.42
N TYR A 176 -6.44 -8.30 -41.13
CA TYR A 176 -5.45 -7.25 -41.46
C TYR A 176 -4.75 -7.43 -42.81
N GLN A 177 -5.04 -8.50 -43.55
CA GLN A 177 -4.50 -8.70 -44.90
C GLN A 177 -5.30 -7.97 -45.98
N ASN A 178 -6.48 -7.42 -45.65
CA ASN A 178 -7.27 -6.62 -46.59
C ASN A 178 -6.87 -5.13 -46.53
N SER A 179 -6.51 -4.60 -47.70
CA SER A 179 -5.98 -3.25 -47.98
C SER A 179 -6.86 -2.07 -47.54
N ALA A 180 -8.06 -2.32 -47.02
CA ALA A 180 -8.98 -1.30 -46.51
C ALA A 180 -8.59 -0.81 -45.11
N PHE A 181 -8.04 -1.67 -44.25
CA PHE A 181 -7.73 -1.30 -42.85
C PHE A 181 -6.41 -0.54 -42.72
N SER A 182 -5.46 -0.77 -43.63
CA SER A 182 -4.21 0.01 -43.71
C SER A 182 -4.45 1.47 -44.08
N LYS A 183 -5.53 1.77 -44.83
CA LYS A 183 -5.92 3.14 -45.17
C LYS A 183 -6.50 3.93 -43.99
N LEU A 184 -7.21 3.27 -43.07
CA LEU A 184 -7.78 3.92 -41.87
C LEU A 184 -6.70 4.37 -40.88
N MET A 185 -5.56 3.67 -40.82
CA MET A 185 -4.44 4.02 -39.91
C MET A 185 -3.49 5.10 -40.47
N ASN A 186 -3.65 5.53 -41.72
CA ASN A 186 -2.92 6.67 -42.29
C ASN A 186 -3.62 8.01 -42.04
N VAL A 187 -4.78 8.01 -41.39
CA VAL A 187 -5.39 9.23 -40.89
C VAL A 187 -4.70 9.56 -39.56
N ARG A 188 -3.78 10.54 -39.62
CA ARG A 188 -3.25 11.18 -38.41
C ARG A 188 -4.42 11.82 -37.65
N PHE A 189 -4.60 11.41 -36.41
CA PHE A 189 -5.22 12.27 -35.40
C PHE A 189 -4.18 13.28 -34.92
#